data_AF-A0A0R3MNG2-F1
#
_entry.id   AF-A0A0R3MNG2-F1
#
_cell.length_a   1.000
_cell.length_b   1.000
_cell.length_c   1.000
_cell.angle_alpha   90.00
_cell.angle_beta   90.00
_cell.angle_gamma   90.00
#
_symmetry.space_group_name_H-M   'P 1'
#
loop_
_entity.id
_entity.type
_entity.pdbx_description
1 polymer ?
#
loop_
_entity_poly.entity_id
_entity_poly.type
_entity_poly.pdbx_seq_one_letter_code
_entity_poly.pdbx_strand_id
1 'polypeptide(L)' 'MRTALEDVMSRVPPEVSNAATKAFLAECILKAAAQGHTSYNELLAAATDHIQTVMTMFS' A
#
# COMPACT_ATOMS: atom_id res chain seq x y z
N MET A 1 9.37 0.28 -6.04
CA MET A 1 7.90 0.19 -6.15
C MET A 1 7.38 -1.23 -5.88
N ARG A 2 7.69 -2.24 -6.71
CA ARG A 2 7.21 -3.62 -6.49
C ARG A 2 7.50 -4.15 -5.09
N THR A 3 8.75 -4.03 -4.63
CA THR A 3 9.15 -4.47 -3.28
C THR A 3 8.36 -3.78 -2.18
N ALA A 4 8.10 -2.47 -2.30
CA ALA A 4 7.30 -1.75 -1.31
C ALA A 4 5.84 -2.24 -1.28
N LEU A 5 5.28 -2.64 -2.43
CA LEU A 5 3.96 -3.25 -2.52
C LEU A 5 3.92 -4.65 -1.87
N GLU A 6 4.94 -5.45 -2.08
CA GLU A 6 5.06 -6.78 -1.46
C GLU A 6 5.19 -6.65 0.07
N ASP A 7 6.02 -5.74 0.54
CA ASP A 7 6.21 -5.45 1.96
C ASP A 7 4.93 -4.93 2.63
N VAL A 8 4.24 -3.95 2.02
CA VAL A 8 2.99 -3.45 2.61
C VAL A 8 1.91 -4.53 2.61
N MET A 9 1.81 -5.35 1.57
CA MET A 9 0.86 -6.48 1.52
C MET A 9 1.15 -7.54 2.58
N SER A 10 2.40 -7.74 2.98
CA SER A 10 2.76 -8.65 4.08
C SER A 10 2.24 -8.20 5.45
N ARG A 11 1.89 -6.92 5.59
CA ARG A 11 1.36 -6.29 6.81
C ARG A 11 -0.17 -6.24 6.83
N VAL A 12 -0.82 -6.54 5.71
CA VAL A 12 -2.27 -6.56 5.58
C VAL A 12 -2.80 -7.87 6.19
N PRO A 13 -3.82 -7.82 7.06
CA PRO A 13 -4.45 -9.03 7.59
C PRO A 13 -5.02 -9.92 6.47
N PRO A 14 -4.91 -11.26 6.60
CA PRO A 14 -5.31 -12.18 5.54
C PRO A 14 -6.79 -12.08 5.17
N GLU A 15 -7.65 -11.65 6.09
CA GLU A 15 -9.11 -11.48 5.88
C GLU A 15 -9.41 -10.44 4.79
N VAL A 16 -8.56 -9.41 4.67
CA VAL A 16 -8.71 -8.32 3.71
C VAL A 16 -7.60 -8.31 2.65
N SER A 17 -6.74 -9.33 2.63
CA SER A 17 -5.61 -9.46 1.70
C SER A 17 -6.07 -10.01 0.34
N ASN A 18 -6.80 -9.18 -0.41
CA ASN A 18 -7.36 -9.52 -1.71
C ASN A 18 -6.82 -8.61 -2.84
N ALA A 19 -7.25 -8.88 -4.08
CA ALA A 19 -6.80 -8.14 -5.25
C ALA A 19 -7.17 -6.65 -5.21
N ALA A 20 -8.31 -6.29 -4.62
CA ALA A 20 -8.75 -4.90 -4.49
C ALA A 20 -7.84 -4.13 -3.52
N THR A 21 -7.53 -4.72 -2.37
CA THR A 21 -6.56 -4.20 -1.42
C THR A 21 -5.19 -3.99 -2.06
N LYS A 22 -4.70 -4.98 -2.82
CA LYS A 22 -3.42 -4.87 -3.53
C LYS A 22 -3.42 -3.74 -4.55
N ALA A 23 -4.50 -3.59 -5.32
CA ALA A 23 -4.63 -2.51 -6.31
C ALA A 23 -4.65 -1.13 -5.64
N PHE A 24 -5.39 -1.00 -4.54
CA PHE A 24 -5.47 0.24 -3.77
C PHE A 24 -4.11 0.65 -3.19
N LEU A 25 -3.39 -0.27 -2.55
CA LEU A 25 -2.05 0.03 -2.00
C LEU A 25 -1.04 0.33 -3.12
N ALA A 26 -1.14 -0.34 -4.27
CA ALA A 26 -0.33 -0.01 -5.43
C ALA A 26 -0.61 1.42 -5.94
N GLU A 27 -1.87 1.86 -5.94
CA GLU A 27 -2.26 3.22 -6.29
C GLU A 27 -1.67 4.25 -5.31
N CYS A 28 -1.69 3.99 -4.00
CA CYS A 28 -1.05 4.85 -3.00
C CYS A 28 0.46 5.03 -3.30
N ILE A 29 1.16 3.95 -3.62
CA ILE A 29 2.59 3.97 -3.98
C ILE A 29 2.81 4.79 -5.26
N LEU A 30 1.98 4.60 -6.28
CA LEU A 30 2.11 5.32 -7.55
C LEU A 30 1.82 6.82 -7.38
N LYS A 31 0.84 7.19 -6.55
CA LYS A 31 0.55 8.59 -6.21
C LYS A 31 1.72 9.25 -5.48
N ALA A 32 2.30 8.57 -4.49
CA ALA A 32 3.48 9.08 -3.79
C ALA A 32 4.65 9.30 -4.75
N ALA A 33 4.88 8.38 -5.68
CA ALA A 33 5.91 8.55 -6.68
C ALA A 33 5.65 9.70 -7.66
N ALA A 34 4.41 9.89 -8.08
CA ALA A 34 4.02 11.03 -8.90
C ALA A 34 4.25 12.38 -8.17
N GLN A 35 4.26 12.38 -6.84
CA GLN A 35 4.59 13.54 -6.01
C GLN A 35 6.09 13.73 -5.77
N GLY A 36 6.94 12.86 -6.32
CA GLY A 36 8.40 12.94 -6.23
C GLY A 36 9.04 12.03 -5.16
N HIS A 37 8.24 11.28 -4.39
CA HIS A 37 8.76 10.28 -3.46
C HIS A 37 9.29 9.08 -4.22
N THR A 38 10.60 8.90 -4.28
CA THR A 38 11.22 7.83 -5.08
C THR A 38 11.97 6.82 -4.23
N SER A 39 12.26 7.14 -2.97
CA SER A 39 12.94 6.21 -2.08
C SER A 39 12.00 5.09 -1.63
N TYR A 40 12.59 3.93 -1.39
CA TYR A 40 11.87 2.77 -0.87
C TYR A 40 11.07 3.09 0.40
N ASN A 41 11.70 3.79 1.35
CA ASN A 41 11.11 4.11 2.64
C ASN A 41 9.91 5.06 2.51
N GLU A 42 10.00 6.07 1.65
CA GLU A 42 8.89 7.01 1.42
C GLU A 42 7.70 6.30 0.75
N LEU A 43 7.97 5.43 -0.24
CA LEU A 43 6.92 4.65 -0.91
C LEU A 43 6.24 3.67 0.05
N LEU A 44 7.02 3.01 0.91
CA LEU A 44 6.48 2.07 1.89
C LEU A 44 5.69 2.78 2.99
N ALA A 45 6.17 3.94 3.46
CA ALA A 45 5.46 4.75 4.44
C ALA A 45 4.11 5.22 3.89
N ALA A 46 4.10 5.80 2.69
CA ALA A 46 2.89 6.27 2.03
C ALA A 46 1.83 5.17 1.87
N ALA A 47 2.24 3.93 1.58
CA ALA A 47 1.31 2.81 1.50
C ALA A 47 0.84 2.32 2.88
N THR A 48 1.74 2.30 3.86
CA THR A 48 1.47 1.80 5.22
C THR A 48 0.44 2.68 5.95
N ASP A 49 0.51 3.99 5.75
CA ASP A 49 -0.44 4.96 6.35
C ASP A 49 -1.90 4.69 5.95
N HIS A 50 -2.11 3.98 4.84
CA HIS A 50 -3.44 3.64 4.33
C HIS A 50 -3.92 2.22 4.70
N ILE A 51 -3.15 1.41 5.44
CA ILE A 51 -3.58 0.05 5.83
C ILE A 51 -4.86 0.09 6.67
N GLN A 52 -4.99 1.03 7.62
CA GLN A 52 -6.23 1.14 8.40
C GLN A 52 -7.43 1.50 7.52
N THR A 53 -7.25 2.35 6.50
CA THR A 53 -8.30 2.69 5.55
C THR A 53 -8.76 1.46 4.77
N VAL A 54 -7.80 0.65 4.28
CA VAL A 54 -8.09 -0.63 3.64
C VAL A 54 -8.88 -1.54 4.56
N MET A 55 -8.48 -1.68 5.81
CA MET A 55 -9.19 -2.52 6.79
C MET A 55 -10.64 -2.08 6.98
N THR A 56 -10.93 -0.77 6.97
CA THR A 56 -12.30 -0.26 7.10
C THR A 56 -13.14 -0.34 5.83
N MET A 57 -12.53 -0.27 4.65
CA MET A 57 -13.24 -0.27 3.36
C MET A 57 -13.55 -1.67 2.86
N PHE A 58 -12.71 -2.65 3.20
CA PHE A 58 -12.79 -4.02 2.68
C PHE A 58 -13.10 -5.07 3.76
N SER A 59 -13.44 -4.66 4.98
CA SER A 59 -14.03 -5.51 6.03
C SER A 59 -15.49 -5.83 5.77
#